data_AF-A0A4S4E8G1-F1
#
_entry.id   AF-A0A4S4E8G1-F1
#
_cell.length_a   1.000
_cell.length_b   1.000
_cell.length_c   1.000
_cell.angle_alpha   90.00
_cell.angle_beta   90.00
_cell.angle_gamma   90.00
#
_symmetry.space_group_name_H-M   'P 1'
#
loop_
_entity.id
_entity.type
_entity.pdbx_description
1 polymer ?
#
loop_
_entity_poly.entity_id
_entity_poly.type
_entity_poly.pdbx_seq_one_letter_code
_entity_poly.pdbx_strand_id
1 'polypeptide(L)'
;MASISGLSSSSSTLKPEKFTPKSTPSSLPSRDSIAFPNRSKFFDRASTLSPQSVARDIPASLSSTNDGLSKEKKKGLLKNPRELWQRYVDWLYQHKDLGLYLDVSRIGFTDEFVGEMEPKFQAAFKAMEELEKGSIANPDEGRMVGHYWLRNPKLAPKSILRLQIENTLEAVRKFADDVVSGKIKPPSSPEGRFTHVLSVGIGGSALGPQFVAEALAPDNPPLKVCNCRKFNV
;
A
#
# COMPACT_ATOMS: atom_id res chain seq x y z
N MET A 1 36.27 -30.45 -29.16
CA MET A 1 35.81 -31.84 -29.29
C MET A 1 34.81 -32.12 -28.17
N ALA A 2 33.53 -31.89 -28.44
CA ALA A 2 32.35 -32.53 -27.84
C ALA A 2 31.13 -31.87 -28.49
N SER A 3 30.50 -32.59 -29.41
CA SER A 3 29.28 -32.21 -30.13
C SER A 3 28.08 -32.85 -29.46
N ILE A 4 26.93 -32.15 -29.43
CA ILE A 4 25.62 -32.69 -29.83
C ILE A 4 24.62 -31.54 -30.02
N SER A 5 23.68 -31.80 -30.93
CA SER A 5 22.87 -30.88 -31.73
C SER A 5 21.35 -31.08 -31.49
N GLY A 6 20.55 -30.11 -31.96
CA GLY A 6 19.09 -30.19 -32.19
C GLY A 6 18.26 -29.48 -31.10
N LEU A 7 17.18 -28.73 -31.35
CA LEU A 7 16.21 -28.59 -32.45
C LEU A 7 15.57 -27.18 -32.33
N SER A 8 15.45 -26.36 -33.38
CA SER A 8 14.29 -26.21 -34.28
C SER A 8 13.09 -25.36 -33.77
N SER A 9 12.77 -24.32 -34.54
CA SER A 9 11.46 -23.62 -34.70
C SER A 9 11.00 -22.67 -33.58
N SER A 10 10.42 -21.49 -33.79
CA SER A 10 9.85 -20.83 -34.98
C SER A 10 9.77 -19.32 -34.73
N SER A 11 9.95 -18.53 -35.79
CA SER A 11 9.67 -17.09 -35.81
C SER A 11 8.18 -16.81 -35.84
N SER A 12 7.72 -15.80 -35.09
CA SER A 12 6.52 -15.04 -35.42
C SER A 12 6.74 -13.56 -35.12
N THR A 13 6.85 -12.80 -36.20
CA THR A 13 6.94 -11.34 -36.26
C THR A 13 5.62 -10.72 -35.79
N LEU A 14 5.64 -9.92 -34.72
CA LEU A 14 4.52 -9.03 -34.36
C LEU A 14 5.04 -7.59 -34.30
N LYS A 15 4.49 -6.75 -35.19
CA LYS A 15 4.72 -5.30 -35.24
C LYS A 15 3.98 -4.63 -34.08
N PRO A 16 4.50 -3.53 -33.51
CA PRO A 16 3.78 -2.79 -32.47
C PRO A 16 2.72 -1.85 -33.08
N GLU A 17 1.46 -2.01 -32.67
CA GLU A 17 0.41 -1.02 -32.89
C GLU A 17 0.61 0.19 -31.98
N LYS A 18 0.42 1.39 -32.57
CA LYS A 18 0.45 2.68 -31.88
C LYS A 18 -0.88 2.90 -31.17
N PHE A 19 -0.86 2.99 -29.84
CA PHE A 19 -2.01 3.42 -29.06
C PHE A 19 -1.87 4.91 -28.70
N THR A 20 -2.78 5.73 -29.20
CA THR A 20 -2.94 7.14 -28.82
C THR A 20 -4.09 7.27 -27.81
N PRO A 21 -3.92 7.89 -26.63
CA PRO A 21 -5.05 8.13 -25.73
C PRO A 21 -5.74 9.46 -26.07
N LYS A 22 -7.05 9.40 -26.31
CA LYS A 22 -7.96 10.56 -26.33
C LYS A 22 -8.32 10.97 -24.90
N SER A 23 -8.23 12.27 -24.63
CA SER A 23 -8.92 12.98 -23.54
C SER A 23 -10.45 12.81 -23.68
N THR A 24 -11.28 12.76 -22.63
CA THR A 24 -11.69 13.85 -21.71
C THR A 24 -12.69 13.27 -20.66
N PRO A 25 -13.33 14.07 -19.77
CA PRO A 25 -13.21 13.98 -18.31
C PRO A 25 -14.34 13.19 -17.62
N SER A 26 -14.12 12.69 -16.40
CA SER A 26 -15.22 12.27 -15.54
C SER A 26 -14.95 12.58 -14.07
N SER A 27 -15.90 13.32 -13.52
CA SER A 27 -16.11 13.75 -12.14
C SER A 27 -16.00 12.62 -11.10
N LEU A 28 -15.33 12.94 -9.98
CA LEU A 28 -15.27 12.12 -8.76
C LEU A 28 -16.63 12.14 -8.03
N PRO A 29 -17.18 11.00 -7.59
CA PRO A 29 -18.17 11.00 -6.54
C PRO A 29 -17.50 11.10 -5.16
N SER A 30 -18.25 11.70 -4.25
CA SER A 30 -17.87 12.10 -2.91
C SER A 30 -17.54 10.92 -1.99
N ARG A 31 -16.70 11.23 -1.00
CA ARG A 31 -16.22 10.44 0.15
C ARG A 31 -17.31 9.54 0.77
N ASP A 32 -17.11 8.23 0.73
CA ASP A 32 -17.80 7.28 1.61
C ASP A 32 -16.99 7.12 2.90
N SER A 33 -17.63 7.47 4.01
CA SER A 33 -17.13 7.20 5.36
C SER A 33 -17.14 5.69 5.60
N ILE A 34 -16.00 5.11 5.95
CA ILE A 34 -15.91 3.71 6.37
C ILE A 34 -16.61 3.60 7.73
N ALA A 35 -17.87 3.14 7.71
CA ALA A 35 -18.62 2.81 8.90
C ALA A 35 -18.23 1.40 9.36
N PHE A 36 -17.89 1.26 10.65
CA PHE A 36 -17.82 -0.03 11.32
C PHE A 36 -19.22 -0.69 11.29
N PRO A 37 -19.32 -2.00 11.02
CA PRO A 37 -20.61 -2.67 10.96
C PRO A 37 -21.28 -2.62 12.35
N ASN A 38 -22.35 -1.83 12.45
CA ASN A 38 -23.14 -1.73 13.66
C ASN A 38 -23.97 -3.01 13.82
N ARG A 39 -23.74 -3.74 14.90
CA ARG A 39 -24.39 -5.03 15.17
C ARG A 39 -25.65 -4.81 16.00
N SER A 40 -26.82 -4.77 15.35
CA SER A 40 -28.09 -5.02 16.03
C SER A 40 -29.08 -5.83 15.17
N LYS A 41 -29.64 -6.83 15.88
CA LYS A 41 -30.70 -7.83 15.64
C LYS A 41 -31.53 -7.78 14.33
N PHE A 42 -31.73 -8.99 13.78
CA PHE A 42 -32.64 -9.43 12.73
C PHE A 42 -34.11 -8.96 12.92
N PHE A 43 -34.72 -8.35 11.89
CA PHE A 43 -35.72 -8.94 10.95
C PHE A 43 -36.21 -7.85 9.95
N ASP A 44 -36.66 -8.33 8.78
CA ASP A 44 -37.34 -7.65 7.67
C ASP A 44 -36.54 -6.90 6.58
N ARG A 45 -36.93 -7.23 5.35
CA ARG A 45 -36.27 -7.03 4.06
C ARG A 45 -36.93 -5.90 3.29
N ALA A 46 -36.15 -4.91 2.83
CA ALA A 46 -36.29 -4.28 1.51
C ALA A 46 -35.09 -3.37 1.14
N SER A 47 -34.26 -3.87 0.22
CA SER A 47 -33.51 -3.18 -0.86
C SER A 47 -32.72 -1.89 -0.59
N THR A 48 -31.38 -1.98 -0.63
CA THR A 48 -30.49 -1.29 -1.59
C THR A 48 -29.03 -1.80 -1.45
N LEU A 49 -28.26 -1.67 -2.53
CA LEU A 49 -27.03 -2.38 -2.90
C LEU A 49 -25.92 -2.43 -1.82
N SER A 50 -25.36 -3.62 -1.58
CA SER A 50 -24.35 -3.94 -0.56
C SER A 50 -23.13 -4.65 -1.19
N PRO A 51 -21.90 -4.42 -0.67
CA PRO A 51 -20.70 -5.12 -1.12
C PRO A 51 -20.83 -6.64 -0.90
N GLN A 52 -20.63 -7.39 -1.98
CA GLN A 52 -20.88 -8.83 -2.02
C GLN A 52 -19.84 -9.60 -1.20
N SER A 53 -20.23 -10.03 0.00
CA SER A 53 -19.65 -11.17 0.70
C SER A 53 -20.07 -12.45 -0.02
N VAL A 54 -19.11 -13.20 -0.56
CA VAL A 54 -19.35 -14.48 -1.25
C VAL A 54 -19.07 -15.62 -0.27
N ALA A 55 -20.03 -15.93 0.60
CA ALA A 55 -20.21 -17.25 1.22
C ALA A 55 -21.43 -17.26 2.16
N ARG A 56 -22.62 -17.62 1.67
CA ARG A 56 -23.70 -18.18 2.50
C ARG A 56 -24.48 -19.23 1.71
N ASP A 57 -24.58 -20.43 2.28
CA ASP A 57 -25.83 -21.19 2.45
C ASP A 57 -25.54 -22.57 3.06
N ILE A 58 -25.67 -22.70 4.40
CA ILE A 58 -26.01 -23.98 5.07
C ILE A 58 -26.81 -23.66 6.36
N PRO A 59 -28.03 -24.21 6.56
CA PRO A 59 -28.73 -24.13 7.83
C PRO A 59 -28.46 -25.38 8.68
N ALA A 60 -28.16 -25.20 9.97
CA ALA A 60 -28.33 -26.25 10.96
C ALA A 60 -28.66 -25.62 12.32
N SER A 61 -29.95 -25.67 12.65
CA SER A 61 -30.46 -25.54 14.01
C SER A 61 -29.89 -26.66 14.90
N LEU A 62 -29.53 -26.35 16.15
CA LEU A 62 -30.11 -26.98 17.34
C LEU A 62 -29.52 -26.38 18.63
N SER A 63 -30.45 -26.22 19.57
CA SER A 63 -30.34 -25.73 20.93
C SER A 63 -29.54 -26.66 21.85
N SER A 64 -28.82 -26.07 22.81
CA SER A 64 -28.86 -26.52 24.21
C SER A 64 -28.17 -25.50 25.12
N THR A 65 -28.96 -24.97 26.04
CA THR A 65 -28.55 -24.22 27.23
C THR A 65 -27.58 -25.03 28.09
N ASN A 66 -26.58 -24.38 28.67
CA ASN A 66 -26.19 -24.67 30.05
C ASN A 66 -25.49 -23.46 30.69
N ASP A 67 -26.12 -23.05 31.78
CA ASP A 67 -25.64 -22.09 32.77
C ASP A 67 -24.41 -22.67 33.49
N GLY A 68 -23.42 -21.83 33.75
CA GLY A 68 -22.18 -22.26 34.39
C GLY A 68 -21.15 -21.14 34.51
N LEU A 69 -21.24 -20.40 35.62
CA LEU A 69 -20.25 -19.42 36.07
C LEU A 69 -18.82 -19.97 35.95
N SER A 70 -17.98 -19.36 35.11
CA SER A 70 -16.61 -19.79 34.91
C SER A 70 -15.61 -18.62 34.91
N LYS A 71 -14.68 -18.71 35.87
CA LYS A 71 -13.40 -18.01 35.98
C LYS A 71 -12.78 -17.67 34.62
N GLU A 72 -12.23 -16.45 34.51
CA GLU A 72 -11.44 -15.95 33.38
C GLU A 72 -10.28 -16.90 33.02
N LYS A 73 -10.55 -17.90 32.19
CA LYS A 73 -9.52 -18.55 31.40
C LYS A 73 -9.21 -17.60 30.25
N LYS A 74 -7.98 -17.07 30.19
CA LYS A 74 -7.43 -16.47 28.98
C LYS A 74 -7.70 -17.43 27.82
N LYS A 75 -8.69 -17.11 26.99
CA LYS A 75 -9.15 -17.93 25.88
C LYS A 75 -7.95 -18.06 24.94
N GLY A 76 -7.38 -19.26 24.87
CA GLY A 76 -6.23 -19.51 23.99
C GLY A 76 -6.58 -19.19 22.55
N LEU A 77 -5.56 -18.91 21.74
CA LEU A 77 -5.68 -18.64 20.30
C LEU A 77 -6.57 -19.71 19.65
N LEU A 78 -7.57 -19.29 18.85
CA LEU A 78 -8.51 -20.20 18.19
C LEU A 78 -7.76 -21.28 17.41
N LYS A 79 -8.03 -22.55 17.70
CA LYS A 79 -7.36 -23.71 17.06
C LYS A 79 -8.30 -24.53 16.18
N ASN A 80 -9.61 -24.38 16.34
CA ASN A 80 -10.58 -25.14 15.57
C ASN A 80 -10.57 -24.67 14.10
N PRO A 81 -10.32 -25.57 13.12
CA PRO A 81 -10.26 -25.18 11.71
C PRO A 81 -11.54 -24.53 11.18
N ARG A 82 -12.72 -24.95 11.65
CA ARG A 82 -14.01 -24.37 11.22
C ARG A 82 -14.19 -22.95 11.76
N GLU A 83 -13.81 -22.71 13.01
CA GLU A 83 -13.88 -21.38 13.62
C GLU A 83 -12.86 -20.42 12.97
N LEU A 84 -11.66 -20.92 12.66
CA LEU A 84 -10.65 -20.15 11.93
C LEU A 84 -11.09 -19.80 10.50
N TRP A 85 -11.75 -20.73 9.81
CA TRP A 85 -12.33 -20.46 8.49
C TRP A 85 -13.41 -19.37 8.56
N GLN A 86 -14.33 -19.48 9.52
CA GLN A 86 -15.36 -18.45 9.70
C GLN A 86 -14.71 -17.09 9.99
N ARG A 87 -13.71 -17.06 10.87
CA ARG A 87 -12.97 -15.83 11.19
C ARG A 87 -12.22 -15.26 9.99
N TYR A 88 -11.66 -16.10 9.12
CA TYR A 88 -11.07 -15.67 7.85
C TYR A 88 -12.11 -14.98 6.97
N VAL A 89 -13.27 -15.60 6.77
CA VAL A 89 -14.36 -15.03 5.95
C VAL A 89 -14.85 -13.70 6.53
N ASP A 90 -14.97 -13.60 7.86
CA ASP A 90 -15.48 -12.41 8.52
C ASP A 90 -14.47 -11.24 8.51
N TRP A 91 -13.17 -11.52 8.56
CA TRP A 91 -12.12 -10.51 8.79
C TRP A 91 -11.14 -10.31 7.62
N LEU A 92 -11.25 -11.07 6.53
CA LEU A 92 -10.43 -10.84 5.35
C LEU A 92 -10.77 -9.48 4.75
N TYR A 93 -9.81 -8.56 4.82
CA TYR A 93 -9.88 -7.31 4.10
C TYR A 93 -9.30 -7.48 2.69
N GLN A 94 -10.05 -7.03 1.68
CA GLN A 94 -9.64 -7.05 0.28
C GLN A 94 -9.77 -5.65 -0.32
N HIS A 95 -8.65 -5.11 -0.82
CA HIS A 95 -8.64 -3.91 -1.66
C HIS A 95 -8.41 -4.32 -3.12
N LYS A 96 -9.50 -4.55 -3.87
CA LYS A 96 -9.46 -5.13 -5.23
C LYS A 96 -8.58 -4.34 -6.19
N ASP A 97 -8.71 -3.01 -6.20
CA ASP A 97 -7.97 -2.15 -7.15
C ASP A 97 -6.45 -2.19 -6.92
N LEU A 98 -6.01 -2.46 -5.69
CA LEU A 98 -4.60 -2.58 -5.34
C LEU A 98 -4.11 -4.04 -5.36
N GLY A 99 -5.01 -5.01 -5.55
CA GLY A 99 -4.70 -6.43 -5.39
C GLY A 99 -4.24 -6.81 -3.98
N LEU A 100 -4.54 -5.99 -2.95
CA LEU A 100 -4.07 -6.18 -1.59
C LEU A 100 -5.08 -6.99 -0.78
N TYR A 101 -4.57 -8.00 -0.05
CA TYR A 101 -5.33 -8.81 0.88
C TYR A 101 -4.67 -8.76 2.26
N LEU A 102 -5.47 -8.54 3.29
CA LEU A 102 -5.02 -8.57 4.68
C LEU A 102 -5.89 -9.55 5.47
N ASP A 103 -5.29 -10.69 5.82
CA ASP A 103 -5.90 -11.72 6.67
C ASP A 103 -5.41 -11.55 8.11
N VAL A 104 -6.33 -11.18 9.01
CA VAL A 104 -6.08 -11.06 10.46
C VAL A 104 -6.68 -12.20 11.27
N SER A 105 -7.18 -13.26 10.62
CA SER A 105 -7.89 -14.37 11.28
C SER A 105 -7.03 -15.10 12.32
N ARG A 106 -5.71 -15.11 12.13
CA ARG A 106 -4.74 -15.76 13.02
C ARG A 106 -4.22 -14.85 14.14
N ILE A 107 -4.68 -13.60 14.21
CA ILE A 107 -4.37 -12.69 15.31
C ILE A 107 -5.33 -12.99 16.47
N GLY A 108 -4.76 -13.26 17.65
CA GLY A 108 -5.48 -13.73 18.84
C GLY A 108 -6.24 -12.65 19.62
N PHE A 109 -7.05 -11.83 18.95
CA PHE A 109 -7.94 -10.87 19.62
C PHE A 109 -9.36 -11.43 19.78
N THR A 110 -10.03 -11.09 20.88
CA THR A 110 -11.43 -11.46 21.11
C THR A 110 -12.38 -10.36 20.61
N ASP A 111 -13.66 -10.68 20.45
CA ASP A 111 -14.67 -9.69 20.03
C ASP A 111 -14.85 -8.61 21.10
N GLU A 112 -14.70 -8.97 22.37
CA GLU A 112 -14.71 -8.02 23.49
C GLU A 112 -13.55 -7.02 23.38
N PHE A 113 -12.34 -7.52 23.08
CA PHE A 113 -11.18 -6.67 22.87
C PHE A 113 -11.36 -5.72 21.67
N VAL A 114 -12.01 -6.17 20.59
CA VAL A 114 -12.34 -5.27 19.47
C VAL A 114 -13.26 -4.14 19.94
N GLY A 115 -14.29 -4.46 20.73
CA GLY A 115 -15.19 -3.46 21.31
C GLY A 115 -14.46 -2.46 22.23
N GLU A 116 -13.51 -2.93 23.03
CA GLU A 116 -12.66 -2.07 23.87
C GLU A 116 -11.72 -1.15 23.05
N MET A 117 -11.28 -1.62 21.88
CA MET A 117 -10.38 -0.87 21.01
C MET A 117 -11.10 0.14 20.11
N GLU A 118 -12.39 -0.05 19.82
CA GLU A 118 -13.21 0.83 18.98
C GLU A 118 -13.04 2.33 19.30
N PRO A 119 -13.21 2.80 20.55
CA PRO A 119 -13.05 4.23 20.86
C PRO A 119 -11.61 4.74 20.61
N LYS A 120 -10.59 3.88 20.74
CA LYS A 120 -9.20 4.25 20.44
C LYS A 120 -8.97 4.35 18.93
N PHE A 121 -9.59 3.49 18.13
CA PHE A 121 -9.56 3.60 16.68
C PHE A 121 -10.24 4.89 16.22
N GLN A 122 -11.42 5.22 16.76
CA GLN A 122 -12.09 6.49 16.47
C GLN A 122 -11.21 7.70 16.79
N ALA A 123 -10.54 7.69 17.95
CA ALA A 123 -9.57 8.72 18.31
C ALA A 123 -8.38 8.78 17.33
N ALA A 124 -7.84 7.63 16.93
CA ALA A 124 -6.74 7.55 15.96
C ALA A 124 -7.14 8.08 14.57
N PHE A 125 -8.34 7.75 14.07
CA PHE A 125 -8.84 8.27 12.79
C PHE A 125 -9.00 9.79 12.83
N LYS A 126 -9.57 10.33 13.92
CA LYS A 126 -9.67 11.78 14.11
C LYS A 126 -8.29 12.44 14.14
N ALA A 127 -7.32 11.86 14.86
CA ALA A 127 -5.96 12.35 14.90
C ALA A 127 -5.27 12.32 13.53
N MET A 128 -5.50 11.27 12.73
CA MET A 128 -5.01 11.20 11.35
C MET A 128 -5.60 12.31 10.49
N GLU A 129 -6.91 12.60 10.57
CA GLU A 129 -7.51 13.71 9.83
C GLU A 129 -6.94 15.08 10.22
N GLU A 130 -6.71 15.30 11.52
CA GLU A 130 -6.09 16.54 12.02
C GLU A 130 -4.66 16.67 11.51
N LEU A 131 -3.89 15.57 11.57
CA LEU A 131 -2.54 15.49 11.05
C LEU A 131 -2.50 15.80 9.55
N GLU A 132 -3.41 15.19 8.76
CA GLU A 132 -3.53 15.42 7.31
C GLU A 132 -3.81 16.87 6.93
N LYS A 133 -4.61 17.56 7.75
CA LYS A 133 -4.90 19.00 7.63
C LYS A 133 -3.73 19.89 8.07
N GLY A 134 -2.64 19.29 8.55
CA GLY A 134 -1.41 19.99 8.91
C GLY A 134 -1.35 20.48 10.34
N SER A 135 -2.00 19.78 11.28
CA SER A 135 -1.77 20.02 12.70
C SER A 135 -0.29 19.80 13.08
N ILE A 136 0.15 20.43 14.17
CA ILE A 136 1.46 20.16 14.74
C ILE A 136 1.41 18.79 15.40
N ALA A 137 1.94 17.79 14.70
CA ALA A 137 1.99 16.41 15.18
C ALA A 137 3.24 16.13 16.03
N ASN A 138 4.33 16.88 15.81
CA ASN A 138 5.52 16.82 16.65
C ASN A 138 5.60 18.09 17.51
N PRO A 139 5.07 18.08 18.75
CA PRO A 139 5.05 19.25 19.62
C PRO A 139 6.46 19.66 20.08
N ASP A 140 7.37 18.69 20.26
CA ASP A 140 8.73 18.95 20.73
C ASP A 140 9.55 19.76 19.70
N GLU A 141 9.35 19.48 18.41
CA GLU A 141 10.01 20.20 17.32
C GLU A 141 9.15 21.35 16.75
N GLY A 142 7.88 21.47 17.16
CA GLY A 142 6.93 22.42 16.58
C GLY A 142 6.67 22.17 15.09
N ARG A 143 6.72 20.92 14.63
CA ARG A 143 6.67 20.55 13.21
C ARG A 143 5.39 19.85 12.81
N MET A 144 4.95 20.16 11.59
CA MET A 144 3.94 19.41 10.87
C MET A 144 4.56 18.12 10.30
N VAL A 145 3.75 17.08 10.11
CA VAL A 145 4.17 15.84 9.45
C VAL A 145 3.42 15.71 8.13
N GLY A 146 4.13 15.80 7.00
CA GLY A 146 3.54 16.02 5.68
C GLY A 146 3.96 15.06 4.57
N HIS A 147 4.49 13.88 4.91
CA HIS A 147 5.05 12.96 3.91
C HIS A 147 4.03 12.45 2.88
N TYR A 148 2.74 12.42 3.21
CA TYR A 148 1.64 12.09 2.29
C TYR A 148 1.34 13.22 1.29
N TRP A 149 1.62 14.50 1.64
CA TRP A 149 1.57 15.60 0.66
C TRP A 149 2.58 15.39 -0.48
N LEU A 150 3.73 14.75 -0.20
CA LEU A 150 4.72 14.43 -1.23
C LEU A 150 4.18 13.43 -2.27
N ARG A 151 3.18 12.62 -1.90
CA ARG A 151 2.50 11.66 -2.80
C ARG A 151 1.25 12.26 -3.45
N ASN A 152 0.56 13.15 -2.74
CA ASN A 152 -0.59 13.89 -3.26
C ASN A 152 -0.51 15.37 -2.83
N PRO A 153 0.12 16.25 -3.62
CA PRO A 153 0.37 17.64 -3.24
C PRO A 153 -0.89 18.46 -2.97
N LYS A 154 -2.04 18.04 -3.53
CA LYS A 154 -3.33 18.71 -3.34
C LYS A 154 -3.81 18.70 -1.88
N LEU A 155 -3.29 17.77 -1.07
CA LEU A 155 -3.60 17.68 0.36
C LEU A 155 -2.75 18.65 1.21
N ALA A 156 -1.75 19.31 0.63
CA ALA A 156 -0.92 20.23 1.39
C ALA A 156 -1.76 21.42 1.89
N PRO A 157 -1.65 21.80 3.18
CA PRO A 157 -2.54 22.78 3.81
C PRO A 157 -2.26 24.22 3.37
N LYS A 158 -1.11 24.47 2.73
CA LYS A 158 -0.71 25.79 2.23
C LYS A 158 -0.34 25.69 0.75
N SER A 159 -0.81 26.66 -0.04
CA SER A 159 -0.52 26.73 -1.48
C SER A 159 0.97 26.79 -1.78
N ILE A 160 1.76 27.47 -0.96
CA ILE A 160 3.22 27.53 -1.10
C ILE A 160 3.88 26.16 -0.96
N LEU A 161 3.43 25.34 -0.01
CA LEU A 161 3.96 23.99 0.18
C LEU A 161 3.59 23.09 -0.99
N ARG A 162 2.34 23.16 -1.45
CA ARG A 162 1.89 22.45 -2.66
C ARG A 162 2.79 22.78 -3.86
N LEU A 163 3.00 24.06 -4.13
CA LEU A 163 3.79 24.52 -5.28
C LEU A 163 5.26 24.11 -5.15
N GLN A 164 5.85 24.19 -3.95
CA GLN A 164 7.21 23.71 -3.71
C GLN A 164 7.35 22.21 -3.99
N ILE A 165 6.38 21.40 -3.55
CA ILE A 165 6.37 19.96 -3.80
C ILE A 165 6.24 19.68 -5.30
N GLU A 166 5.26 20.28 -5.97
CA GLU A 166 5.01 20.10 -7.41
C GLU A 166 6.24 20.48 -8.24
N ASN A 167 6.81 21.66 -8.01
CA ASN A 167 7.99 22.15 -8.73
C ASN A 167 9.21 21.25 -8.49
N THR A 168 9.39 20.76 -7.25
CA THR A 168 10.50 19.86 -6.92
C THR A 168 10.34 18.51 -7.63
N LEU A 169 9.14 17.94 -7.63
CA LEU A 169 8.86 16.68 -8.33
C LEU A 169 9.08 16.82 -9.84
N GLU A 170 8.65 17.93 -10.43
CA GLU A 170 8.90 18.22 -11.85
C GLU A 170 10.40 18.35 -12.15
N ALA A 171 11.13 19.09 -11.33
CA ALA A 171 12.57 19.26 -11.48
C ALA A 171 13.34 17.93 -11.38
N VAL A 172 12.98 17.08 -10.40
CA VAL A 172 13.59 15.75 -10.22
C VAL A 172 13.31 14.85 -11.41
N ARG A 173 12.06 14.82 -11.91
CA ARG A 173 11.70 14.03 -13.10
C ARG A 173 12.47 14.49 -14.34
N LYS A 174 12.47 15.79 -14.61
CA LYS A 174 13.18 16.38 -15.74
C LYS A 174 14.69 16.11 -15.66
N PHE A 175 15.29 16.20 -14.48
CA PHE A 175 16.69 15.86 -14.29
C PHE A 175 16.96 14.38 -14.57
N ALA A 176 16.13 13.48 -14.04
CA ALA A 176 16.25 12.04 -14.29
C ALA A 176 16.14 11.72 -15.79
N ASP A 177 15.17 12.31 -16.49
CA ASP A 177 14.97 12.15 -17.93
C ASP A 177 16.16 12.71 -18.74
N ASP A 178 16.65 13.90 -18.39
CA ASP A 178 17.80 14.52 -19.04
C ASP A 178 19.09 13.67 -18.85
N VAL A 179 19.25 12.98 -17.70
CA VAL A 179 20.36 12.05 -17.44
C VAL A 179 20.20 10.73 -18.21
N VAL A 180 19.03 10.10 -18.15
CA VAL A 180 18.78 8.80 -18.80
C VAL A 180 18.81 8.92 -20.33
N SER A 181 18.34 10.05 -20.87
CA SER A 181 18.41 10.33 -22.31
C SER A 181 19.81 10.70 -22.82
N GLY A 182 20.76 10.97 -21.92
CA GLY A 182 22.12 11.41 -22.28
C GLY A 182 22.24 12.87 -22.70
N LYS A 183 21.20 13.69 -22.51
CA LYS A 183 21.28 15.15 -22.68
C LYS A 183 22.21 15.76 -21.63
N ILE A 184 22.09 15.31 -20.38
CA ILE A 184 23.10 15.47 -19.35
C ILE A 184 24.01 14.26 -19.44
N LYS A 185 25.28 14.49 -19.79
CA LYS A 185 26.27 13.45 -20.03
C LYS A 185 27.60 13.77 -19.34
N PRO A 186 28.40 12.75 -19.00
CA PRO A 186 29.74 12.98 -18.47
C PRO A 186 30.61 13.73 -19.50
N PRO A 187 31.56 14.56 -19.03
CA PRO A 187 32.44 15.34 -19.92
C PRO A 187 33.33 14.44 -20.79
N SER A 188 33.79 13.30 -20.25
CA SER A 188 34.55 12.29 -20.96
C SER A 188 34.14 10.90 -20.47
N SER A 189 33.42 10.14 -21.32
CA SER A 189 33.25 8.70 -21.12
C SER A 189 33.15 8.01 -22.50
N PRO A 190 33.71 6.80 -22.65
CA PRO A 190 33.57 6.01 -23.88
C PRO A 190 32.11 5.74 -24.27
N GLU A 191 31.22 5.63 -23.29
CA GLU A 191 29.80 5.30 -23.46
C GLU A 191 28.93 6.54 -23.75
N GLY A 192 29.47 7.75 -23.56
CA GLY A 192 28.78 9.02 -23.81
C GLY A 192 27.59 9.30 -22.89
N ARG A 193 27.40 8.52 -21.81
CA ARG A 193 26.29 8.62 -20.86
C ARG A 193 26.68 8.11 -19.48
N PHE A 194 25.88 8.44 -18.47
CA PHE A 194 26.00 7.78 -17.16
C PHE A 194 25.52 6.33 -17.24
N THR A 195 26.19 5.44 -16.52
CA THR A 195 25.83 4.01 -16.44
C THR A 195 25.55 3.57 -15.00
N HIS A 196 25.98 4.37 -14.02
CA HIS A 196 25.85 4.09 -12.60
C HIS A 196 25.41 5.34 -11.84
N VAL A 197 24.66 5.12 -10.76
CA VAL A 197 24.31 6.12 -9.76
C VAL A 197 24.90 5.67 -8.43
N LEU A 198 25.75 6.49 -7.82
CA LEU A 198 26.23 6.28 -6.47
C LEU A 198 25.38 7.10 -5.50
N SER A 199 24.50 6.44 -4.76
CA SER A 199 23.73 7.09 -3.69
C SER A 199 24.54 7.07 -2.39
N VAL A 200 24.80 8.26 -1.85
CA VAL A 200 25.57 8.45 -0.61
C VAL A 200 24.67 9.07 0.46
N GLY A 201 24.39 8.31 1.52
CA GLY A 201 23.53 8.76 2.61
C GLY A 201 23.59 7.82 3.82
N ILE A 202 22.95 8.23 4.92
CA ILE A 202 22.77 7.43 6.13
C ILE A 202 21.31 7.48 6.58
N GLY A 203 20.85 6.44 7.28
CA GLY A 203 19.49 6.37 7.83
C GLY A 203 18.42 6.46 6.73
N GLY A 204 17.42 7.31 6.93
CA GLY A 204 16.31 7.49 5.99
C GLY A 204 16.74 7.91 4.58
N SER A 205 17.86 8.64 4.45
CA SER A 205 18.39 9.09 3.17
C SER A 205 19.02 7.97 2.32
N ALA A 206 19.31 6.81 2.90
CA ALA A 206 19.87 5.66 2.18
C ALA A 206 18.91 4.46 2.13
N LEU A 207 18.29 4.10 3.26
CA LEU A 207 17.52 2.86 3.38
C LEU A 207 16.25 2.88 2.52
N GLY A 208 15.53 4.01 2.46
CA GLY A 208 14.32 4.15 1.65
C GLY A 208 14.60 3.99 0.16
N PRO A 209 15.49 4.81 -0.44
CA PRO A 209 15.87 4.67 -1.84
C PRO A 209 16.42 3.28 -2.19
N GLN A 210 17.24 2.70 -1.31
CA GLN A 210 17.79 1.36 -1.50
C GLN A 210 16.69 0.29 -1.57
N PHE A 211 15.76 0.31 -0.61
CA PHE A 211 14.66 -0.66 -0.57
C PHE A 211 13.79 -0.59 -1.83
N VAL A 212 13.42 0.62 -2.26
CA VAL A 212 12.59 0.82 -3.45
C VAL A 212 13.33 0.42 -4.73
N ALA A 213 14.62 0.71 -4.84
CA ALA A 213 15.43 0.31 -6.00
C ALA A 213 15.52 -1.22 -6.10
N GLU A 214 15.78 -1.92 -5.00
CA GLU A 214 15.87 -3.39 -4.99
C GLU A 214 14.52 -4.05 -5.34
N ALA A 215 13.41 -3.50 -4.83
CA ALA A 215 12.09 -4.09 -5.02
C ALA A 215 11.49 -3.84 -6.42
N LEU A 216 11.83 -2.72 -7.06
CA LEU A 216 11.16 -2.26 -8.29
C LEU A 216 12.08 -2.12 -9.52
N ALA A 217 13.40 -2.26 -9.39
CA ALA A 217 14.28 -2.14 -10.55
C ALA A 217 13.99 -3.27 -11.56
N PRO A 218 13.93 -2.96 -12.86
CA PRO A 218 13.87 -3.99 -13.89
C PRO A 218 15.19 -4.78 -13.96
N ASP A 219 15.17 -5.97 -14.55
CA ASP A 219 16.36 -6.84 -14.67
C ASP A 219 17.57 -6.15 -15.33
N ASN A 220 17.30 -5.24 -16.28
CA ASN A 220 18.32 -4.45 -16.95
C ASN A 220 17.98 -2.95 -16.87
N PRO A 221 18.27 -2.29 -15.75
CA PRO A 221 17.94 -0.88 -15.57
C PRO A 221 18.86 0.01 -16.43
N PRO A 222 18.38 1.18 -16.89
CA PRO A 222 19.19 2.11 -17.68
C PRO A 222 20.41 2.63 -16.92
N LEU A 223 20.33 2.66 -15.59
CA LEU A 223 21.40 3.03 -14.66
C LEU A 223 21.46 2.00 -13.54
N LYS A 224 22.66 1.49 -13.23
CA LYS A 224 22.89 0.63 -12.08
C LYS A 224 22.99 1.47 -10.81
N VAL A 225 22.21 1.15 -9.78
CA VAL A 225 22.26 1.87 -8.50
C VAL A 225 23.26 1.18 -7.57
N CYS A 226 24.29 1.91 -7.19
CA CYS A 226 25.25 1.50 -6.16
C CYS A 226 25.01 2.31 -4.89
N ASN A 227 24.91 1.64 -3.75
CA ASN A 227 24.66 2.28 -2.47
C ASN A 227 25.93 2.27 -1.63
N CYS A 228 26.45 3.46 -1.29
CA CYS A 228 27.58 3.59 -0.38
C CYS A 228 27.07 3.64 1.05
N ARG A 229 27.09 2.51 1.75
CA ARG A 229 26.87 2.51 3.19
C ARG A 229 28.16 2.98 3.85
N LYS A 230 28.19 4.19 4.40
CA LYS A 230 29.22 4.52 5.39
C LYS A 230 28.96 3.63 6.62
N PHE A 231 29.51 2.42 6.63
CA PHE A 231 29.78 1.69 7.85
C PHE A 231 31.19 2.08 8.28
N ASN A 232 31.25 3.01 9.23
CA ASN A 232 32.37 3.24 10.14
C ASN A 232 31.84 4.21 11.20
N VAL A 233 31.34 3.68 12.33
CA VAL A 233 32.06 3.51 13.61
C VAL A 233 31.39 2.38 14.37
#